data_AF-A0AAJ2A6G4-F1
#
_entry.id   AF-A0AAJ2A6G4-F1
#
_cell.length_a   1.000
_cell.length_b   1.000
_cell.length_c   1.000
_cell.angle_alpha   90.00
_cell.angle_beta   90.00
_cell.angle_gamma   90.00
#
_symmetry.space_group_name_H-M   'P 1'
#
loop_
_entity.id
_entity.type
_entity.pdbx_description
1 polymer ?
#
loop_
_entity_poly.entity_id
_entity_poly.type
_entity_poly.pdbx_seq_one_letter_code
_entity_poly.pdbx_strand_id
1 'polypeptide(L)'
;EKVPVSVTLIKPAGIDTLFVEHAKNYLDEEPKLPPPVYAPDIVAKAILHAAVHPERDIYVGGASRAMAGFGQRAPRLYDAITSLLGVKAQSKGEPKQSGDALYERGGDLRERSGKNGRVREFSLYTDARLQPAGARAAFAGAAAVLLVMMARRYVRQTRDAY
;
A
#
# COMPACT_ATOMS: atom_id res chain seq x y z
N GLU A 1 -8.80 -12.49 -30.64
CA GLU A 1 -9.25 -11.56 -29.58
C GLU A 1 -10.06 -12.18 -28.42
N LYS A 2 -10.17 -13.51 -28.27
CA LYS A 2 -10.81 -14.14 -27.08
C LYS A 2 -9.94 -15.26 -26.51
N VAL A 3 -8.73 -14.93 -26.09
CA VAL A 3 -7.88 -15.87 -25.33
C VAL A 3 -8.25 -15.69 -23.85
N PRO A 4 -8.45 -16.77 -23.06
CA PRO A 4 -8.83 -16.68 -21.65
C PRO A 4 -7.66 -16.23 -20.76
N VAL A 5 -7.08 -15.07 -21.07
CA VAL A 5 -5.98 -14.45 -20.32
C VAL A 5 -6.51 -13.21 -19.62
N SER A 6 -6.31 -13.15 -18.31
CA SER A 6 -6.53 -11.96 -17.51
C SER A 6 -5.20 -11.35 -17.08
N VAL A 7 -5.14 -10.02 -17.03
CA VAL A 7 -3.97 -9.28 -16.55
C VAL A 7 -4.40 -8.41 -15.37
N THR A 8 -3.67 -8.51 -14.26
CA THR A 8 -3.88 -7.69 -13.07
C THR A 8 -2.61 -6.91 -12.74
N LEU A 9 -2.75 -5.59 -12.62
CA LEU A 9 -1.63 -4.72 -12.24
C LEU A 9 -1.58 -4.56 -10.71
N ILE A 10 -0.55 -5.13 -10.09
CA ILE A 10 -0.26 -4.97 -8.65
C ILE A 10 0.59 -3.72 -8.44
N LYS A 11 0.12 -2.81 -7.58
CA LYS A 11 0.73 -1.51 -7.30
C LYS A 11 1.12 -1.39 -5.83
N PRO A 12 2.28 -1.93 -5.42
CA PRO A 12 2.71 -1.85 -4.03
C PRO A 12 3.18 -0.45 -3.62
N ALA A 13 3.04 -0.13 -2.33
CA ALA A 13 3.75 0.97 -1.67
C ALA A 13 5.20 0.54 -1.36
N GLY A 14 5.88 1.22 -0.43
CA GLY A 14 7.13 0.69 0.13
C GLY A 14 6.88 -0.66 0.83
N ILE A 15 7.61 -1.70 0.43
CA ILE A 15 7.50 -3.05 1.00
C ILE A 15 8.84 -3.46 1.59
N ASP A 16 8.85 -4.03 2.79
CA ASP A 16 10.05 -4.47 3.50
C ASP A 16 10.64 -5.75 2.87
N THR A 17 11.09 -5.62 1.63
CA THR A 17 11.87 -6.62 0.90
C THR A 17 13.32 -6.19 0.83
N LEU A 18 14.18 -7.04 0.27
CA LEU A 18 15.59 -6.75 0.00
C LEU A 18 15.83 -5.73 -1.13
N PHE A 19 14.80 -5.05 -1.65
CA PHE A 19 14.94 -4.16 -2.81
C PHE A 19 16.07 -3.14 -2.66
N VAL A 20 16.13 -2.44 -1.53
CA VAL A 20 17.16 -1.42 -1.27
C VAL A 20 18.55 -2.04 -1.19
N GLU A 21 18.67 -3.20 -0.53
CA GLU A 21 19.94 -3.91 -0.32
C GLU A 21 20.48 -4.51 -1.62
N HIS A 22 19.60 -4.95 -2.52
CA HIS A 22 19.98 -5.58 -3.79
C HIS A 22 20.14 -4.58 -4.93
N ALA A 23 19.53 -3.40 -4.84
CA ALA A 23 19.62 -2.38 -5.87
C ALA A 23 21.03 -1.76 -5.89
N LYS A 24 21.59 -1.58 -7.10
CA LYS A 24 22.83 -0.84 -7.27
C LYS A 24 22.62 0.62 -6.87
N ASN A 25 23.30 1.04 -5.81
CA ASN A 25 23.29 2.42 -5.38
C ASN A 25 24.37 3.22 -6.14
N TYR A 26 23.98 4.30 -6.81
CA TYR A 26 24.89 5.27 -7.45
C TYR A 26 24.93 6.62 -6.73
N LEU A 27 24.21 6.75 -5.61
CA LEU A 27 24.22 7.93 -4.75
C LEU A 27 25.38 7.87 -3.75
N ASP A 28 25.72 9.01 -3.15
CA ASP A 28 26.74 9.10 -2.09
C ASP A 28 26.24 8.54 -0.74
N GLU A 29 24.91 8.47 -0.57
CA GLU A 29 24.24 8.05 0.65
C GLU A 29 23.41 6.79 0.45
N GLU A 30 23.16 6.05 1.53
CA GLU A 30 22.29 4.89 1.53
C GLU A 30 20.82 5.27 1.29
N PRO A 31 20.13 4.63 0.33
CA PRO A 31 18.71 4.81 0.14
C PRO A 31 17.90 4.10 1.23
N LYS A 32 16.65 4.52 1.37
CA LYS A 32 15.63 3.85 2.18
C LYS A 32 14.25 4.01 1.54
N LEU A 33 13.33 3.14 1.93
CA LEU A 33 11.93 3.30 1.55
C LEU A 33 11.27 4.39 2.42
N PRO A 34 10.57 5.37 1.82
CA PRO A 34 9.79 6.33 2.58
C PRO A 34 8.64 5.63 3.32
N PRO A 35 8.36 5.99 4.58
CA PRO A 35 7.26 5.41 5.32
C PRO A 35 5.90 5.81 4.71
N PRO A 36 4.86 4.98 4.85
CA PRO A 36 4.86 3.69 5.54
C PRO A 36 5.44 2.54 4.69
N VAL A 37 6.17 1.64 5.35
CA VAL A 37 6.66 0.39 4.77
C VAL A 37 5.78 -0.77 5.25
N TYR A 38 5.43 -1.67 4.34
CA TYR A 38 4.51 -2.80 4.57
C TYR A 38 5.22 -4.15 4.48
N ALA A 39 4.69 -5.16 5.16
CA ALA A 39 5.16 -6.53 5.05
C ALA A 39 4.97 -7.13 3.63
N PRO A 40 5.92 -7.96 3.13
CA PRO A 40 5.78 -8.67 1.85
C PRO A 40 4.50 -9.51 1.74
N ASP A 41 4.05 -10.10 2.85
CA ASP A 41 2.83 -10.91 2.95
C ASP A 41 1.58 -10.21 2.41
N ILE A 42 1.51 -8.88 2.54
CA ILE A 42 0.36 -8.09 2.07
C ILE A 42 0.32 -8.09 0.53
N VAL A 43 1.49 -8.05 -0.13
CA VAL A 43 1.59 -8.17 -1.59
C VAL A 43 1.31 -9.61 -2.02
N ALA A 44 1.85 -10.60 -1.31
CA ALA A 44 1.60 -12.01 -1.59
C ALA A 44 0.09 -12.33 -1.57
N LYS A 45 -0.63 -11.85 -0.56
CA LYS A 45 -2.10 -11.97 -0.48
C LYS A 45 -2.81 -11.34 -1.68
N ALA A 46 -2.37 -10.16 -2.12
CA ALA A 46 -2.95 -9.49 -3.27
C ALA A 46 -2.72 -10.25 -4.59
N ILE A 47 -1.53 -10.85 -4.76
CA ILE A 47 -1.21 -11.70 -5.92
C ILE A 47 -2.08 -12.95 -5.91
N LEU A 48 -2.16 -13.65 -4.78
CA LEU A 48 -3.01 -14.84 -4.63
C LEU A 48 -4.48 -14.52 -4.91
N HIS A 49 -4.97 -13.38 -4.41
CA HIS A 49 -6.33 -12.91 -4.72
C HIS A 49 -6.53 -12.68 -6.22
N ALA A 50 -5.61 -11.97 -6.87
CA ALA A 50 -5.68 -11.70 -8.31
C ALA A 50 -5.69 -12.97 -9.18
N ALA A 51 -5.00 -14.02 -8.73
CA ALA A 51 -4.95 -15.29 -9.45
C ALA A 51 -6.31 -15.99 -9.56
N VAL A 52 -7.19 -15.81 -8.57
CA VAL A 52 -8.54 -16.42 -8.55
C VAL A 52 -9.67 -15.40 -8.77
N HIS A 53 -9.38 -14.11 -8.67
CA HIS A 53 -10.32 -13.02 -8.92
C HIS A 53 -9.68 -12.02 -9.89
N PRO A 54 -9.88 -12.20 -11.21
CA PRO A 54 -9.36 -11.27 -12.21
C PRO A 54 -9.84 -9.83 -11.96
N GLU A 55 -8.90 -8.95 -11.62
CA GLU A 55 -9.16 -7.52 -11.41
C GLU A 55 -8.17 -6.69 -12.23
N ARG A 56 -8.55 -5.49 -12.67
CA ARG A 56 -7.65 -4.64 -13.49
C ARG A 56 -6.42 -4.14 -12.71
N ASP A 57 -6.66 -3.64 -11.51
CA ASP A 57 -5.65 -2.98 -10.67
C ASP A 57 -5.89 -3.30 -9.20
N ILE A 58 -4.82 -3.65 -8.48
CA ILE A 58 -4.82 -3.80 -7.03
C ILE A 58 -3.70 -2.94 -6.44
N TYR A 59 -4.07 -1.93 -5.65
CA TYR A 59 -3.13 -1.14 -4.87
C TYR A 59 -2.84 -1.87 -3.56
N VAL A 60 -1.57 -2.04 -3.22
CA VAL A 60 -1.15 -2.74 -1.99
C VAL A 60 -0.53 -1.74 -1.01
N GLY A 61 -1.08 -1.70 0.20
CA GLY A 61 -0.83 -0.64 1.16
C GLY A 61 -1.72 0.59 0.93
N GLY A 62 -2.28 1.14 2.00
CA GLY A 62 -3.10 2.36 1.94
C GLY A 62 -2.35 3.56 1.34
N ALA A 63 -1.03 3.64 1.58
CA ALA A 63 -0.19 4.69 1.00
C ALA A 63 -0.14 4.65 -0.53
N SER A 64 -0.04 3.46 -1.15
CA SER A 64 -0.04 3.33 -2.61
C SER A 64 -1.32 3.90 -3.22
N ARG A 65 -2.49 3.55 -2.65
CA ARG A 65 -3.76 4.09 -3.13
C ARG A 65 -3.87 5.60 -2.91
N ALA A 66 -3.42 6.09 -1.76
CA ALA A 66 -3.47 7.51 -1.41
C ALA A 66 -2.58 8.34 -2.34
N MET A 67 -1.33 7.95 -2.56
CA MET A 67 -0.38 8.65 -3.44
C MET A 67 -0.88 8.65 -4.89
N ALA A 68 -1.31 7.49 -5.41
CA ALA A 68 -1.89 7.43 -6.75
C ALA A 68 -3.15 8.30 -6.87
N GLY A 69 -4.00 8.30 -5.85
CA GLY A 69 -5.20 9.12 -5.82
C GLY A 69 -4.91 10.62 -5.72
N PHE A 70 -3.84 11.01 -5.02
CA PHE A 70 -3.40 12.39 -4.88
C PHE A 70 -2.77 12.92 -6.17
N GLY A 71 -1.83 12.18 -6.75
CA GLY A 71 -1.21 12.55 -8.03
C GLY A 71 -2.22 12.69 -9.17
N GLN A 72 -3.29 11.88 -9.18
CA GLN A 72 -4.36 12.02 -10.18
C GLN A 72 -5.24 13.25 -9.97
N ARG A 73 -5.50 13.66 -8.71
CA ARG A 73 -6.44 14.74 -8.39
C ARG A 73 -5.78 16.11 -8.32
N ALA A 74 -4.51 16.17 -7.94
CA ALA A 74 -3.75 17.40 -7.77
C ALA A 74 -2.30 17.22 -8.24
N PRO A 75 -2.06 16.93 -9.53
CA PRO A 75 -0.74 16.55 -10.06
C PRO A 75 0.33 17.61 -9.78
N ARG A 76 0.04 18.89 -10.05
CA ARG A 76 1.01 19.98 -9.83
C ARG A 76 1.44 20.11 -8.37
N LEU A 77 0.51 19.92 -7.44
CA LEU A 77 0.80 19.99 -6.01
C LEU A 77 1.61 18.76 -5.57
N TYR A 78 1.23 17.58 -6.05
CA TYR A 78 1.96 16.35 -5.79
C TYR A 78 3.41 16.44 -6.29
N ASP A 79 3.62 16.98 -7.49
CA ASP A 79 4.95 17.19 -8.08
C ASP A 79 5.75 18.22 -7.27
N ALA A 80 5.13 19.34 -6.87
CA ALA A 80 5.78 20.35 -6.04
C ALA A 80 6.24 19.78 -4.67
N ILE A 81 5.39 19.00 -4.00
CA ILE A 81 5.73 18.36 -2.73
C ILE A 81 6.84 17.31 -2.93
N THR A 82 6.72 16.47 -3.96
CA THR A 82 7.65 15.35 -4.19
C THR A 82 9.02 15.85 -4.66
N SER A 83 9.07 16.90 -5.47
CA SER A 83 10.33 17.56 -5.85
C SER A 83 11.04 18.19 -4.65
N LEU A 84 10.29 18.76 -3.71
CA LEU A 84 10.85 19.38 -2.50
C LEU A 84 11.34 18.34 -1.48
N LEU A 85 10.59 17.25 -1.28
CA LEU A 85 10.79 16.33 -0.15
C LEU A 85 11.23 14.92 -0.55
N GLY A 86 11.04 14.51 -1.80
CA GLY A 86 11.13 13.11 -2.24
C GLY A 86 12.51 12.49 -2.13
N VAL A 87 13.56 13.24 -2.47
CA VAL A 87 14.96 12.78 -2.32
C VAL A 87 15.30 12.63 -0.84
N LYS A 88 15.02 13.64 -0.03
CA LYS A 88 15.28 13.62 1.42
C LYS A 88 14.50 12.50 2.12
N ALA A 89 13.28 12.19 1.67
CA ALA A 89 12.48 11.10 2.21
C ALA A 89 13.09 9.71 1.91
N GLN A 90 13.85 9.59 0.83
CA GLN A 90 14.52 8.36 0.40
C GLN A 90 15.97 8.26 0.83
N SER A 91 16.57 9.33 1.37
CA SER A 91 17.92 9.28 1.93
C SER A 91 17.90 8.80 3.39
N LYS A 92 18.84 7.92 3.74
CA LYS A 92 19.11 7.50 5.12
C LYS A 92 20.07 8.45 5.85
N GLY A 93 20.82 9.28 5.13
CA GLY A 93 21.87 10.14 5.69
C GLY A 93 23.10 9.36 6.20
N GLU A 94 23.21 8.09 5.80
CA GLU A 94 24.35 7.22 6.08
C GLU A 94 25.20 7.10 4.81
N PRO A 95 26.53 6.95 4.91
CA PRO A 95 27.38 6.76 3.74
C PRO A 95 27.01 5.47 3.01
N LYS A 96 27.12 5.50 1.68
CA LYS A 96 26.92 4.34 0.80
C LYS A 96 27.66 3.08 1.31
N GLN A 97 26.94 1.97 1.34
CA GLN A 97 27.45 0.64 1.68
C GLN A 97 27.75 -0.17 0.42
N SER A 98 28.67 -1.12 0.52
CA SER A 98 28.95 -2.13 -0.51
C SER A 98 28.12 -3.39 -0.28
N GLY A 99 28.00 -4.23 -1.31
CA GLY A 99 27.26 -5.51 -1.23
C GLY A 99 25.90 -5.53 -1.92
N ASP A 100 25.71 -4.69 -2.95
CA ASP A 100 24.55 -4.80 -3.85
C ASP A 100 24.57 -6.12 -4.64
N ALA A 101 23.43 -6.50 -5.21
CA ALA A 101 23.22 -7.77 -5.90
C ALA A 101 22.89 -7.58 -7.39
N LEU A 102 23.37 -6.50 -8.02
CA LEU A 102 23.06 -6.24 -9.44
C LEU A 102 23.82 -7.18 -10.37
N TYR A 103 25.11 -7.41 -10.10
CA TYR A 103 25.98 -8.26 -10.93
C TYR A 103 26.34 -9.59 -10.28
N GLU A 104 26.11 -9.71 -8.97
CA GLU A 104 26.37 -10.92 -8.19
C GLU A 104 25.09 -11.37 -7.48
N ARG A 105 24.98 -12.66 -7.18
CA ARG A 105 23.80 -13.21 -6.50
C ARG A 105 23.69 -12.68 -5.06
N GLY A 106 22.54 -12.09 -4.71
CA GLY A 106 22.16 -11.82 -3.32
C GLY A 106 21.87 -13.14 -2.62
N GLY A 107 22.82 -13.62 -1.81
CA GLY A 107 22.98 -15.05 -1.56
C GLY A 107 22.14 -15.69 -0.44
N ASP A 108 21.31 -14.93 0.28
CA ASP A 108 20.76 -15.34 1.59
C ASP A 108 19.29 -15.81 1.60
N LEU A 109 18.57 -15.64 0.49
CA LEU A 109 17.13 -15.96 0.35
C LEU A 109 16.19 -15.32 1.40
N ARG A 110 16.57 -14.23 2.09
CA ARG A 110 15.64 -13.51 2.97
C ARG A 110 14.50 -12.88 2.16
N GLU A 111 13.28 -13.00 2.65
CA GLU A 111 12.13 -12.25 2.10
C GLU A 111 12.10 -10.81 2.60
N ARG A 112 12.61 -10.59 3.82
CA ARG A 112 12.50 -9.32 4.55
C ARG A 112 13.86 -8.68 4.78
N SER A 113 13.91 -7.36 4.63
CA SER A 113 15.13 -6.59 4.90
C SER A 113 15.37 -6.43 6.40
N GLY A 114 14.33 -6.03 7.16
CA GLY A 114 14.48 -5.68 8.57
C GLY A 114 15.23 -4.35 8.80
N LYS A 115 15.69 -3.67 7.75
CA LYS A 115 16.42 -2.39 7.83
C LYS A 115 15.52 -1.17 7.61
N ASN A 116 14.25 -1.36 7.24
CA ASN A 116 13.30 -0.27 6.92
C ASN A 116 12.58 0.32 8.14
N GLY A 117 13.09 0.11 9.36
CA GLY A 117 12.48 0.61 10.59
C GLY A 117 11.12 -0.04 10.87
N ARG A 118 10.08 0.77 11.12
CA ARG A 118 8.74 0.26 11.48
C ARG A 118 8.00 -0.28 10.26
N VAL A 119 7.90 -1.61 10.18
CA VAL A 119 7.11 -2.32 9.17
C VAL A 119 5.67 -2.50 9.63
N ARG A 120 4.71 -2.30 8.72
CA ARG A 120 3.30 -2.57 8.96
C ARG A 120 2.95 -3.98 8.48
N GLU A 121 2.62 -4.84 9.43
CA GLU A 121 2.23 -6.25 9.17
C GLU A 121 0.83 -6.39 8.56
N PHE A 122 0.01 -5.34 8.63
CA PHE A 122 -1.33 -5.32 8.05
C PHE A 122 -1.63 -4.00 7.34
N SER A 123 -2.61 -4.04 6.45
CA SER A 123 -3.09 -2.89 5.70
C SER A 123 -4.61 -2.96 5.65
N LEU A 124 -5.28 -2.21 6.53
CA LEU A 124 -6.75 -2.14 6.57
C LEU A 124 -7.36 -1.87 5.19
N TYR A 125 -6.70 -1.00 4.41
CA TYR A 125 -7.11 -0.72 3.03
C TYR A 125 -7.06 -1.97 2.15
N THR A 126 -5.94 -2.69 2.17
CA THR A 126 -5.75 -3.90 1.35
C THR A 126 -6.67 -5.01 1.81
N ASP A 127 -6.73 -5.28 3.11
CA ASP A 127 -7.58 -6.32 3.68
C ASP A 127 -9.06 -6.09 3.33
N ALA A 128 -9.55 -4.85 3.39
CA ALA A 128 -10.90 -4.48 2.95
C ALA A 128 -11.07 -4.59 1.43
N ARG A 129 -10.04 -4.24 0.64
CA ARG A 129 -10.09 -4.29 -0.82
C ARG A 129 -10.13 -5.71 -1.37
N LEU A 130 -9.50 -6.66 -0.67
CA LEU A 130 -9.44 -8.08 -1.06
C LEU A 130 -10.67 -8.88 -0.58
N GLN A 131 -11.56 -8.30 0.24
CA GLN A 131 -12.79 -9.01 0.65
C GLN A 131 -13.63 -9.41 -0.57
N PRO A 132 -14.35 -10.55 -0.54
CA PRO A 132 -15.33 -10.90 -1.56
C PRO A 132 -16.36 -9.77 -1.73
N ALA A 133 -16.85 -9.56 -2.96
CA ALA A 133 -17.82 -8.49 -3.24
C ALA A 133 -19.08 -8.60 -2.36
N GLY A 134 -19.57 -9.83 -2.12
CA GLY A 134 -20.70 -10.09 -1.24
C GLY A 134 -20.44 -9.69 0.22
N ALA A 135 -19.24 -9.96 0.74
CA ALA A 135 -18.87 -9.55 2.10
C ALA A 135 -18.81 -8.02 2.23
N ARG A 136 -18.22 -7.33 1.24
CA ARG A 136 -18.20 -5.85 1.21
C ARG A 136 -19.61 -5.26 1.21
N ALA A 137 -20.50 -5.82 0.38
CA ALA A 137 -21.90 -5.38 0.30
C ALA A 137 -22.65 -5.61 1.62
N ALA A 138 -22.45 -6.76 2.27
CA ALA A 138 -23.06 -7.07 3.56
C ALA A 138 -22.60 -6.09 4.66
N PHE A 139 -21.30 -5.81 4.76
CA PHE A 139 -20.78 -4.84 5.73
C PHE A 139 -21.31 -3.42 5.47
N ALA A 140 -21.34 -2.97 4.21
CA ALA A 140 -21.89 -1.67 3.86
C ALA A 140 -23.39 -1.57 4.21
N GLY A 141 -24.17 -2.63 3.93
CA GLY A 141 -25.58 -2.71 4.29
C GLY A 141 -25.81 -2.64 5.80
N ALA A 142 -25.06 -3.42 6.58
CA ALA A 142 -25.17 -3.40 8.05
C ALA A 142 -24.81 -2.03 8.65
N ALA A 143 -23.75 -1.39 8.15
CA ALA A 143 -23.35 -0.05 8.59
C ALA A 143 -24.42 1.00 8.28
N ALA A 144 -25.05 0.94 7.10
CA ALA A 144 -26.14 1.84 6.72
C ALA A 144 -27.36 1.67 7.64
N VAL A 145 -27.74 0.42 7.96
CA VAL A 145 -28.84 0.14 8.90
C VAL A 145 -28.55 0.70 10.28
N LEU A 146 -27.32 0.49 10.81
CA LEU A 146 -26.90 1.03 12.10
C LEU A 146 -26.96 2.57 12.13
N LEU A 147 -26.48 3.24 11.09
CA LEU A 147 -26.55 4.70 10.97
C LEU A 147 -28.00 5.20 10.97
N VAL A 148 -28.90 4.55 10.22
CA VAL A 148 -30.32 4.88 10.21
C VAL A 148 -30.95 4.67 11.59
N MET A 149 -30.61 3.59 12.30
CA MET A 149 -31.10 3.34 13.65
C MET A 149 -30.59 4.40 14.64
N MET A 150 -29.32 4.78 14.57
CA MET A 150 -28.73 5.83 15.40
C MET A 150 -29.37 7.19 15.13
N ALA A 151 -29.56 7.56 13.86
CA ALA A 151 -30.24 8.79 13.48
C ALA A 151 -31.68 8.83 14.00
N ARG A 152 -32.42 7.71 13.86
CA ARG A 152 -33.79 7.58 14.42
C ARG A 152 -33.81 7.71 15.93
N ARG A 153 -32.84 7.11 16.64
CA ARG A 153 -32.71 7.21 18.09
C ARG A 153 -32.42 8.65 18.53
N TYR A 154 -31.49 9.31 17.85
CA TYR A 154 -31.13 10.70 18.11
C TYR A 154 -32.34 11.63 17.94
N VAL A 155 -33.07 11.52 16.82
CA VAL A 155 -34.27 12.33 16.56
C VAL A 155 -35.36 12.12 17.61
N ARG A 156 -35.59 10.88 18.07
CA ARG A 156 -36.55 10.60 19.15
C ARG A 156 -36.12 11.27 20.45
N GLN A 157 -34.87 11.09 20.87
CA GLN A 157 -34.35 11.69 22.11
C GLN A 157 -34.40 13.21 22.09
N THR A 158 -34.11 13.86 20.96
CA THR A 158 -34.23 15.32 20.84
C THR A 158 -35.68 15.81 20.84
N ARG A 159 -36.63 14.98 20.39
CA ARG A 159 -38.06 15.32 20.35
C ARG A 159 -38.74 15.17 21.72
N ASP A 160 -38.23 14.25 22.56
CA ASP A 160 -38.73 14.04 23.92
C ASP A 160 -38.10 15.03 24.94
N ALA A 161 -37.10 15.82 24.51
CA ALA A 161 -36.39 16.81 25.32
C ALA A 161 -36.94 18.25 25.18
N TYR A 162 -37.94 18.46 24.30
CA TYR A 162 -38.67 19.72 24.06
C TYR A 162 -40.15 19.51 24.28
#